data_AF-A0A7S0QSE1-F1
#
_entry.id   AF-A0A7S0QSE1-F1
#
_cell.length_a   1.000
_cell.length_b   1.000
_cell.length_c   1.000
_cell.angle_alpha   90.00
_cell.angle_beta   90.00
_cell.angle_gamma   90.00
#
_symmetry.space_group_name_H-M   'P 1'
#
loop_
_entity.id
_entity.type
_entity.pdbx_description
1 polymer ?
#
loop_
_entity_poly.entity_id
_entity_poly.type
_entity_poly.pdbx_seq_one_letter_code
_entity_poly.pdbx_strand_id
1 'polypeptide(L)'
;RVPERGVRANVALDDRGIVFAVSTHKDKIKLYDARNHDKGPFNTFTTPSDEAGTCLSIKFNSDGKYLMLAGGSDHVLVLDAFTGARLRTYRASAPNVLINDAVLTP
;
A
#
# COMPACT_ATOMS: atom_id res chain seq x y z
N ARG A 1 20.96 -6.04 21.65
CA ARG A 1 20.62 -5.32 20.40
C ARG A 1 19.43 -6.04 19.79
N VAL A 2 18.22 -5.50 19.92
CA VAL A 2 17.02 -6.09 19.31
C VAL A 2 17.23 -6.04 17.79
N PRO A 3 16.98 -7.12 17.01
CA PRO A 3 17.06 -7.03 15.57
C PRO A 3 16.06 -5.95 15.14
N GLU A 4 16.52 -4.95 14.39
CA GLU A 4 15.57 -4.07 13.70
C GLU A 4 14.62 -4.97 12.92
N ARG A 5 13.32 -4.85 13.20
CA ARG A 5 12.26 -5.59 12.51
C ARG A 5 12.56 -5.46 11.01
N GLY A 6 12.91 -6.58 10.36
CA GLY A 6 13.37 -6.57 8.97
C GLY A 6 12.40 -5.76 8.11
N VAL A 7 12.93 -4.82 7.32
CA VAL A 7 12.15 -3.96 6.43
C VAL A 7 11.33 -4.86 5.51
N ARG A 8 10.02 -4.92 5.74
CA ARG A 8 9.10 -5.66 4.87
C ARG A 8 8.64 -4.74 3.76
N ALA A 9 9.06 -5.04 2.54
CA ALA A 9 8.44 -4.48 1.35
C ALA A 9 7.25 -5.37 0.96
N ASN A 10 6.12 -4.75 0.61
CA ASN A 10 4.97 -5.46 0.05
C ASN A 10 4.79 -5.06 -1.41
N VAL A 11 4.21 -5.95 -2.21
CA VAL A 11 3.99 -5.75 -3.65
C VAL A 11 2.56 -6.08 -4.04
N ALA A 12 1.99 -5.30 -4.95
CA ALA A 12 0.72 -5.57 -5.62
C ALA A 12 0.85 -5.35 -7.11
N LEU A 13 0.27 -6.24 -7.91
CA LEU A 13 0.01 -6.04 -9.34
C LEU A 13 -1.42 -5.53 -9.50
N ASP A 14 -1.66 -4.71 -10.51
CA ASP A 14 -3.01 -4.46 -10.98
C ASP A 14 -3.59 -5.70 -11.67
N ASP A 15 -4.91 -5.77 -11.83
CA ASP A 15 -5.60 -6.93 -12.42
C ASP A 15 -5.13 -7.26 -13.84
N ARG A 16 -4.57 -6.27 -14.55
CA ARG A 16 -4.05 -6.43 -15.92
C ARG A 16 -2.58 -6.84 -15.96
N GLY A 17 -1.87 -6.83 -14.84
CA GLY A 17 -0.45 -7.15 -14.74
C GLY A 17 0.47 -6.17 -15.48
N ILE A 18 0.05 -4.92 -15.67
CA ILE A 18 0.83 -3.88 -16.36
C ILE A 18 1.52 -2.93 -15.40
N VAL A 19 0.97 -2.74 -14.20
CA VAL A 19 1.53 -1.88 -13.16
C VAL A 19 1.69 -2.70 -11.90
N PHE A 20 2.81 -2.55 -11.21
CA PHE A 20 2.94 -3.02 -9.84
C PHE A 20 3.38 -1.90 -8.90
N ALA A 21 2.84 -1.94 -7.69
CA ALA A 21 3.15 -1.05 -6.59
C ALA A 21 4.04 -1.78 -5.58
N VAL A 22 5.06 -1.10 -5.07
CA VAL A 22 5.91 -1.59 -3.98
C VAL A 22 5.81 -0.62 -2.82
N SER A 23 5.34 -1.09 -1.66
CA SER A 23 5.46 -0.33 -0.42
C SER A 23 6.82 -0.59 0.22
N THR A 24 7.46 0.46 0.70
CA THR A 24 8.82 0.43 1.26
C THR A 24 8.84 1.12 2.61
N HIS A 25 9.99 1.05 3.31
CA HIS A 25 10.19 1.74 4.57
C HIS A 25 9.97 3.26 4.44
N LYS A 26 9.48 3.91 5.52
CA LYS A 26 9.04 5.31 5.55
C LYS A 26 7.82 5.58 4.67
N ASP A 27 6.97 4.57 4.53
CA ASP A 27 5.65 4.64 3.90
C ASP A 27 5.66 5.24 2.49
N LYS A 28 6.73 4.93 1.74
CA LYS A 28 6.81 5.27 0.32
C LYS A 28 6.22 4.14 -0.51
N ILE A 29 5.36 4.52 -1.43
CA ILE A 29 4.86 3.65 -2.50
C ILE A 29 5.57 4.02 -3.79
N LYS A 30 6.08 3.01 -4.48
CA LYS A 30 6.71 3.13 -5.79
C LYS A 30 5.88 2.37 -6.82
N LEU A 31 5.57 3.00 -7.95
CA LEU A 31 4.86 2.36 -9.05
C LEU A 31 5.81 2.07 -10.21
N TYR A 32 5.69 0.88 -10.77
CA TYR A 32 6.54 0.38 -11.84
C TYR A 32 5.69 -0.12 -13.01
N ASP A 33 6.17 0.15 -14.22
CA ASP A 33 5.70 -0.52 -15.41
C ASP A 33 6.27 -1.94 -15.37
N ALA A 34 5.40 -2.96 -15.43
CA ALA A 34 5.81 -4.34 -15.26
C ALA A 34 6.85 -4.79 -16.32
N ARG A 35 6.76 -4.24 -17.53
CA ARG A 35 7.61 -4.60 -18.68
C ARG A 35 8.89 -3.78 -18.75
N ASN A 36 8.94 -2.63 -18.08
CA ASN A 36 10.07 -1.69 -18.08
C ASN A 36 10.56 -1.36 -16.65
N HIS A 37 10.46 -2.31 -15.71
CA HIS A 37 10.76 -2.06 -14.30
C HIS A 37 12.24 -1.77 -14.02
N ASP A 38 13.12 -2.20 -14.93
CA ASP A 38 14.56 -1.95 -14.95
C ASP A 38 14.90 -0.45 -15.05
N LYS A 39 13.99 0.36 -15.61
CA LYS A 39 14.11 1.83 -15.66
C LYS A 39 13.82 2.51 -14.33
N GLY A 40 13.43 1.75 -13.30
CA GLY A 40 13.00 2.28 -12.02
C GLY A 40 11.52 2.67 -11.99
N PRO A 41 11.05 3.24 -10.86
CA PRO A 41 9.65 3.58 -10.71
C PRO A 41 9.28 4.78 -11.58
N PHE A 42 8.15 4.68 -12.29
CA PHE A 42 7.62 5.83 -13.03
C PHE A 42 6.93 6.83 -12.10
N ASN A 43 6.57 6.41 -10.88
CA ASN A 43 6.06 7.30 -9.85
C ASN A 43 6.46 6.86 -8.45
N THR A 44 6.65 7.80 -7.54
CA THR A 44 6.90 7.54 -6.12
C THR A 44 6.20 8.61 -5.29
N PHE A 45 5.42 8.17 -4.32
CA PHE A 45 4.75 9.05 -3.38
C PHE A 45 4.81 8.49 -1.96
N THR A 46 4.65 9.36 -0.98
CA THR A 46 4.55 8.99 0.43
C THR A 46 3.08 8.88 0.80
N THR A 47 2.72 7.87 1.60
CA THR A 47 1.35 7.75 2.08
C THR A 47 0.99 8.95 2.96
N PRO A 48 -0.23 9.48 2.89
CA PRO A 48 -0.60 10.73 3.59
C PRO A 48 -0.64 10.69 5.13
N SER A 49 -0.29 9.57 5.79
CA SER A 49 -0.48 9.42 7.23
C SER A 49 0.46 8.40 7.86
N ASP A 50 1.07 8.78 9.00
CA ASP A 50 1.79 7.88 9.91
C ASP A 50 0.82 6.92 10.67
N GLU A 51 -0.51 7.12 10.57
CA GLU A 51 -1.53 6.39 11.34
C GLU A 51 -1.69 4.92 10.92
N ALA A 52 -1.26 4.55 9.71
CA ALA A 52 -1.30 3.14 9.28
C ALA A 52 -0.26 2.27 10.00
N GLY A 53 0.74 2.90 10.64
CA GLY A 53 1.92 2.18 11.13
C GLY A 53 2.61 1.42 10.00
N THR A 54 3.33 0.33 10.34
CA THR A 54 4.00 -0.50 9.33
C THR A 54 2.97 -1.09 8.36
N CYS A 55 3.06 -0.75 7.06
CA CYS A 55 2.28 -1.40 6.01
C CYS A 55 2.52 -2.92 6.01
N LEU A 56 1.45 -3.69 6.16
CA LEU A 56 1.47 -5.16 6.15
C LEU A 56 0.97 -5.75 4.84
N SER A 57 0.09 -5.04 4.12
CA SER A 57 -0.41 -5.43 2.81
C SER A 57 -0.73 -4.21 1.95
N ILE A 58 -0.54 -4.36 0.64
CA ILE A 58 -0.94 -3.42 -0.40
C ILE A 58 -1.71 -4.20 -1.48
N LYS A 59 -2.80 -3.62 -2.00
CA LYS A 59 -3.62 -4.21 -3.08
C LYS A 59 -4.13 -3.12 -4.02
N PHE A 60 -4.18 -3.41 -5.31
CA PHE A 60 -5.02 -2.64 -6.23
C PHE A 60 -6.48 -3.08 -6.07
N ASN A 61 -7.42 -2.17 -6.32
CA ASN A 61 -8.79 -2.56 -6.61
C ASN A 61 -8.90 -3.10 -8.05
N SER A 62 -10.03 -3.72 -8.40
CA SER A 62 -10.16 -4.40 -9.69
C SER A 62 -9.97 -3.49 -10.92
N ASP A 63 -10.39 -2.23 -10.82
CA ASP A 63 -10.21 -1.24 -11.90
C ASP A 63 -8.79 -0.64 -11.94
N GLY A 64 -7.91 -0.97 -10.98
CA GLY A 64 -6.56 -0.43 -10.86
C GLY A 64 -6.48 1.05 -10.46
N LYS A 65 -7.61 1.70 -10.17
CA LYS A 65 -7.70 3.13 -9.84
C LYS A 65 -7.32 3.43 -8.41
N TYR A 66 -7.48 2.47 -7.50
CA TYR A 66 -7.28 2.65 -6.08
C TYR A 66 -6.27 1.66 -5.53
N LEU A 67 -5.51 2.12 -4.55
CA LEU A 67 -4.65 1.29 -3.72
C LEU A 67 -5.24 1.19 -2.31
N MET A 68 -5.35 -0.04 -1.83
CA MET A 68 -5.62 -0.34 -0.43
C MET A 68 -4.35 -0.64 0.31
N LEU A 69 -4.18 -0.03 1.48
CA LEU A 69 -3.10 -0.32 2.41
C LEU A 69 -3.69 -0.78 3.73
N ALA A 70 -3.34 -1.99 4.14
CA ALA A 70 -3.58 -2.51 5.48
C ALA A 70 -2.26 -2.45 6.25
N GLY A 71 -2.31 -1.89 7.45
CA GLY A 71 -1.13 -1.67 8.28
C GLY A 71 -1.26 -2.29 9.65
N GLY A 72 -0.16 -2.31 10.40
CA GLY A 72 -0.11 -2.79 11.79
C GLY A 72 -0.86 -1.90 12.80
N SER A 73 -1.88 -1.17 12.35
CA SER A 73 -2.83 -0.41 13.14
C SER A 73 -4.25 -0.91 12.86
N ASP A 74 -5.22 -0.32 13.53
CA ASP A 74 -6.65 -0.65 13.41
C ASP A 74 -7.30 0.03 12.19
N HIS A 75 -6.51 0.32 11.14
CA HIS A 75 -6.92 1.10 9.99
C HIS A 75 -6.61 0.46 8.63
N VAL A 76 -7.48 0.73 7.66
CA VAL A 76 -7.23 0.52 6.23
C VAL A 76 -7.32 1.88 5.52
N LEU A 77 -6.31 2.20 4.72
CA LEU A 77 -6.31 3.39 3.86
C LEU A 77 -6.70 3.01 2.44
N VAL A 78 -7.55 3.83 1.82
CA VAL A 78 -7.82 3.81 0.38
C VAL A 78 -7.24 5.06 -0.23
N LEU A 79 -6.33 4.87 -1.19
CA LEU A 79 -5.63 5.92 -1.90
C LEU A 79 -6.02 5.88 -3.38
N ASP A 80 -5.97 7.02 -4.04
CA ASP A 80 -5.84 7.07 -5.49
C ASP A 80 -4.51 6.43 -5.89
N ALA A 81 -4.55 5.47 -6.80
CA ALA A 81 -3.41 4.59 -7.07
C ALA A 81 -2.21 5.33 -7.67
N PHE A 82 -2.42 6.42 -8.39
CA PHE A 82 -1.38 7.11 -9.15
C PHE A 82 -0.95 8.42 -8.52
N THR A 83 -1.82 9.12 -7.81
CA THR A 83 -1.48 10.37 -7.11
C THR A 83 -1.08 10.14 -5.65
N GLY A 84 -1.48 9.01 -5.07
CA GLY A 84 -1.31 8.75 -3.64
C GLY A 84 -2.25 9.54 -2.74
N ALA A 85 -3.21 10.29 -3.32
CA ALA A 85 -4.18 11.07 -2.56
C ALA A 85 -5.07 10.16 -1.72
N ARG A 86 -5.24 10.48 -0.44
CA ARG A 86 -6.12 9.72 0.46
C ARG A 86 -7.58 9.98 0.11
N LEU A 87 -8.30 8.91 -0.23
CA LEU A 87 -9.73 8.95 -0.56
C LEU A 87 -10.58 8.57 0.65
N ARG A 88 -10.15 7.57 1.43
CA ARG A 88 -10.91 7.07 2.58
C ARG A 88 -10.01 6.38 3.61
N THR A 89 -10.46 6.39 4.86
CA THR A 89 -9.91 5.59 5.94
C THR A 89 -11.03 4.76 6.54
N TYR A 90 -10.82 3.46 6.70
CA TYR A 90 -11.69 2.58 7.46
C TYR A 90 -10.99 2.25 8.78
N ARG A 91 -11.72 2.27 9.89
CA ARG A 91 -11.20 1.89 11.22
C ARG A 91 -11.95 0.66 11.71
N ALA A 92 -11.24 -0.30 12.27
CA ALA A 92 -11.85 -1.43 12.96
C ALA A 92 -12.64 -0.93 14.18
N SER A 93 -13.72 -1.63 14.55
CA SER A 93 -14.53 -1.24 15.70
C SER A 93 -13.81 -1.43 17.04
N ALA A 94 -12.82 -2.32 17.09
CA ALA A 94 -11.99 -2.53 18.28
C ALA A 94 -10.61 -1.86 18.09
N PRO A 95 -10.13 -1.10 19.10
CA PRO A 95 -8.82 -0.48 19.02
C PRO A 95 -7.70 -1.52 19.11
N ASN A 96 -6.52 -1.19 18.58
CA ASN A 96 -5.31 -2.02 18.63
C ASN A 96 -5.42 -3.40 17.94
N VAL A 97 -6.34 -3.56 17.00
CA VAL A 97 -6.42 -4.76 16.16
C VAL A 97 -5.49 -4.62 14.96
N LEU A 98 -4.71 -5.65 14.67
CA LEU A 98 -3.90 -5.70 13.46
C LEU A 98 -4.75 -6.12 12.27
N ILE A 99 -4.73 -5.33 11.20
CA ILE A 99 -5.36 -5.69 9.94
C ILE A 99 -4.27 -6.20 8.99
N ASN A 100 -4.18 -7.52 8.84
CA ASN A 100 -3.11 -8.15 8.04
C ASN A 100 -3.34 -8.02 6.52
N ASP A 101 -4.60 -8.04 6.08
CA ASP A 101 -4.96 -7.93 4.67
C ASP A 101 -6.34 -7.29 4.51
N ALA A 102 -6.58 -6.66 3.37
CA ALA A 102 -7.85 -6.06 2.99
C ALA A 102 -7.98 -6.06 1.47
N VAL A 103 -9.21 -6.23 0.97
CA VAL A 103 -9.53 -6.20 -0.46
C VAL A 103 -10.71 -5.27 -0.70
N LEU A 104 -10.66 -4.51 -1.80
CA LEU A 104 -11.78 -3.72 -2.29
C LEU A 104 -12.24 -4.30 -3.62
N THR A 105 -13.46 -4.83 -3.63
CA THR A 105 -14.17 -5.13 -4.88
C THR A 105 -15.07 -3.94 -5.23
N PRO A 106 -15.46 -3.79 -6.51
CA PRO A 106 -16.51 -2.84 -6.91
C PRO A 106 -17.79 -3.00 -6.10
#